data_AF-A0A924EG52-F1
#
_entry.id   AF-A0A924EG52-F1
#
_cell.length_a   1.000
_cell.length_b   1.000
_cell.length_c   1.000
_cell.angle_alpha   90.00
_cell.angle_beta   90.00
_cell.angle_gamma   90.00
#
_symmetry.space_group_name_H-M   'P 1'
#
loop_
_entity.id
_entity.type
_entity.pdbx_description
1 polymer ?
#
loop_
_entity_poly.entity_id
_entity_poly.type
_entity_poly.pdbx_seq_one_letter_code
_entity_poly.pdbx_strand_id
1 'polypeptide(L)'
;MNQNKNVVVFTLVFTSILFLYSLSGAVFQAGFFACSNISIISDVIKITGKSPDTIVAASADSIVEKPADTIANGLPEYPRATGRYSVAGRITSFYTDSTIAALPALMKKLYALKNGKKRKVRIAWLGDSMIEGDLLTQTFRKKIQQLFGGFGVGFVQATSVSAPFRTTVTHTWSGDWKEENFKTKELNSALFISGHVFYTANGALHLKDMTVKDTMQVLEKSLICGPAASGASITVNNLPRQIFPTKRINRILLDSSSRHAIDLAIFNDKLPVYGVSIEPATGVVVDNFSFRGITGLELNKLDINLLHEIQEETPYDLVILEYGANLMFRPEDTDYSWFQKHIIPVIKKIESAMPGAEFLIISTSDRAFKYGDNWSTAVGINNLIKSQAELAYTTKSSFYNMYESMGGYGTIVKWAEQAPSLANKDYIHPNQRGAEVLGNLFFQSFIKDYEKAQLYVPEEQCFEATAYQTIFDKKTGLEWYIAEDKNMTWNDAVNWVSSLDIDNGTWSMPTTAQVLKLYDKNSSAGIGYEREGKKYTAKINHIFNKIGHGAWVWTKEDINAEEAYSVNLSEGLKIVSQKNKIHYPIRALAVRQINKQKL
;
A
#
# COMPACT_ATOMS: atom_id res chain seq x y z
N MET A 1 52.72 1.85 9.33
CA MET A 1 52.80 2.87 10.39
C MET A 1 53.68 4.00 9.91
N ASN A 2 53.20 5.24 9.99
CA ASN A 2 53.89 6.42 9.47
C ASN A 2 55.03 6.81 10.45
N GLN A 3 56.30 6.69 10.04
CA GLN A 3 57.48 6.90 10.90
C GLN A 3 57.84 8.38 11.11
N ASN A 4 56.87 9.29 11.04
CA ASN A 4 57.11 10.69 11.30
C ASN A 4 57.36 10.88 12.81
N LYS A 5 58.55 11.37 13.19
CA LYS A 5 58.96 11.61 14.58
C LYS A 5 57.91 12.43 15.36
N ASN A 6 57.23 13.37 14.70
CA ASN A 6 56.20 14.19 15.35
C ASN A 6 54.94 13.38 15.71
N VAL A 7 54.60 12.36 14.94
CA VAL A 7 53.46 11.47 15.21
C VAL A 7 53.80 10.52 16.37
N VAL A 8 55.04 10.04 16.43
CA VAL A 8 55.50 9.19 17.54
C VAL A 8 55.52 9.96 18.86
N VAL A 9 56.05 11.20 18.85
CA VAL A 9 56.07 12.06 20.04
C VAL A 9 54.65 12.44 20.47
N PHE A 10 53.78 12.81 19.52
CA PHE A 10 52.37 13.11 19.82
C PHE A 10 51.66 11.91 20.45
N THR A 11 51.86 10.71 19.87
CA THR A 11 51.27 9.49 20.39
C THR A 11 51.78 9.22 21.81
N LEU A 12 53.10 9.25 22.04
CA LEU A 12 53.67 9.01 23.38
C LEU A 12 53.16 9.99 24.43
N VAL A 13 53.08 11.28 24.12
CA VAL A 13 52.57 12.30 25.04
C VAL A 13 51.09 12.05 25.33
N PHE A 14 50.28 11.81 24.30
CA PHE A 14 48.84 11.63 24.46
C PHE A 14 48.50 10.34 25.24
N THR A 15 49.19 9.23 24.94
CA THR A 15 48.99 7.98 25.69
C THR A 15 49.45 8.11 27.15
N SER A 16 50.51 8.89 27.42
CA SER A 16 50.97 9.15 28.78
C SER A 16 49.97 9.98 29.59
N ILE A 17 49.33 10.98 28.97
CA ILE A 17 48.28 11.79 29.60
C ILE A 17 47.04 10.93 29.91
N LEU A 18 46.60 10.09 28.97
CA LEU A 18 45.48 9.19 29.18
C LEU A 18 45.77 8.14 30.26
N PHE A 19 47.00 7.64 30.32
CA PHE A 19 47.42 6.71 31.36
C PHE A 19 47.40 7.37 32.75
N LEU A 20 47.93 8.58 32.87
CA LEU A 20 47.90 9.35 34.12
C LEU A 20 46.47 9.70 34.56
N TYR A 21 45.58 10.00 33.61
CA TYR A 21 44.16 10.25 33.88
C TYR A 21 43.40 8.99 34.31
N SER A 22 43.75 7.84 33.73
CA SER A 22 43.20 6.54 34.16
C SER A 22 43.68 6.17 35.57
N LEU A 23 44.96 6.44 35.88
CA LEU A 23 45.54 6.19 37.19
C LEU A 23 44.92 7.08 38.29
N SER A 24 44.59 8.34 37.97
CA SER A 24 43.94 9.22 38.95
C SER A 24 42.53 8.75 39.32
N GLY A 25 41.80 8.15 38.36
CA GLY A 25 40.51 7.51 38.65
C GLY A 25 40.61 6.32 39.60
N ALA A 26 41.70 5.56 39.56
CA ALA A 26 41.95 4.44 40.46
C ALA A 26 42.39 4.87 41.88
N VAL A 27 43.09 6.00 42.00
CA VAL A 27 43.65 6.48 43.28
C VAL A 27 42.65 7.28 44.12
N PHE A 28 41.70 8.00 43.50
CA PHE A 28 40.85 8.96 44.22
C PHE A 28 39.41 8.50 44.50
N GLN A 29 39.02 7.26 44.16
CA GLN A 29 37.68 6.68 44.43
C GLN A 29 36.49 7.63 44.11
N ALA A 30 36.63 8.50 43.11
CA ALA A 30 35.54 9.32 42.62
C ALA A 30 34.65 8.47 41.73
N GLY A 31 33.40 8.26 42.12
CA GLY A 31 32.39 7.58 41.29
C GLY A 31 32.20 8.35 39.98
N PHE A 32 32.69 7.80 38.88
CA PHE A 32 32.45 8.37 37.56
C PHE A 32 31.00 8.11 37.15
N PHE A 33 30.28 9.19 36.84
CA PHE A 33 29.03 9.11 36.10
C PHE A 33 29.26 8.31 34.82
N ALA A 34 28.47 7.27 34.60
CA ALA A 34 28.47 6.54 33.34
C ALA A 34 28.02 7.50 32.23
N CYS A 35 28.98 8.01 31.46
CA CYS A 35 28.70 8.76 30.24
C CYS A 35 27.92 7.86 29.29
N SER A 36 26.66 8.19 29.05
CA SER A 36 25.90 7.69 27.90
C SER A 36 26.68 7.97 26.62
N ASN A 37 26.74 6.98 25.71
CA ASN A 37 27.44 7.00 24.43
C ASN A 37 27.33 8.36 23.69
N ILE A 38 28.35 9.21 23.85
CA ILE A 38 28.57 10.38 23.00
C ILE A 38 29.44 9.91 21.83
N SER A 39 28.95 10.10 20.61
CA SER A 39 29.77 9.90 19.41
C SER A 39 30.73 11.08 19.27
N ILE A 40 32.02 10.85 19.50
CA ILE A 40 33.07 11.89 19.43
C ILE A 40 33.47 12.20 17.97
N ILE A 41 32.95 11.42 17.00
CA ILE A 41 33.30 11.56 15.58
C ILE A 41 32.47 12.67 14.89
N SER A 42 31.34 13.08 15.46
CA SER A 42 30.50 14.14 14.88
C SER A 42 31.19 15.52 14.85
N ASP A 43 32.18 15.75 15.73
CA ASP A 43 32.83 17.06 15.87
C ASP A 43 34.26 17.14 15.29
N VAL A 44 34.83 16.04 14.78
CA VAL A 44 36.24 16.00 14.32
C VAL A 44 36.40 15.88 12.80
N ILE A 45 35.34 15.60 12.02
CA ILE A 45 35.42 15.66 10.55
C ILE A 45 35.12 17.09 10.07
N LYS A 46 36.14 17.96 10.15
CA LYS A 46 36.23 19.10 9.22
C LYS A 46 36.68 18.55 7.86
N ILE A 47 35.77 18.49 6.91
CA ILE A 47 36.12 18.31 5.49
C ILE A 47 36.86 19.58 5.06
N THR A 48 38.19 19.53 5.03
CA THR A 48 38.99 20.55 4.36
C THR A 48 38.87 20.33 2.85
N GLY A 49 37.99 21.10 2.22
CA GLY A 49 37.87 21.26 0.78
C GLY A 49 37.17 22.58 0.51
N LYS A 50 37.82 23.44 -0.30
CA LYS A 50 37.50 24.84 -0.63
C LYS A 50 36.01 25.22 -0.61
N SER A 51 35.75 26.41 -0.08
CA SER A 51 34.51 27.18 -0.23
C SER A 51 33.99 27.08 -1.68
N PRO A 52 32.69 26.76 -1.90
CA PRO A 52 32.08 27.09 -3.17
C PRO A 52 31.84 28.59 -3.17
N ASP A 53 32.52 29.27 -4.08
CA ASP A 53 32.15 30.60 -4.54
C ASP A 53 30.65 30.67 -4.82
N THR A 54 30.07 31.81 -4.45
CA THR A 54 28.83 32.40 -4.94
C THR A 54 28.29 31.71 -6.20
N ILE A 55 27.29 30.84 -6.05
CA ILE A 55 26.49 30.39 -7.19
C ILE A 55 25.57 31.55 -7.55
N VAL A 56 26.06 32.37 -8.48
CA VAL A 56 25.26 33.27 -9.29
C VAL A 56 24.17 32.44 -9.96
N ALA A 57 22.93 32.90 -9.84
CA ALA A 57 21.79 32.37 -10.56
C ALA A 57 22.16 32.22 -12.06
N ALA A 58 22.26 30.98 -12.53
CA ALA A 58 22.27 30.71 -13.95
C ALA A 58 20.88 31.05 -14.47
N SER A 59 20.80 32.14 -15.21
CA SER A 59 19.67 32.53 -16.05
C SER A 59 19.20 31.33 -16.87
N ALA A 60 17.99 30.86 -16.59
CA ALA A 60 17.29 29.91 -17.41
C ALA A 60 16.83 30.58 -18.71
N ASP A 61 17.76 30.81 -19.62
CA ASP A 61 17.49 31.12 -21.03
C ASP A 61 18.22 30.10 -21.90
N SER A 62 17.49 29.08 -22.34
CA SER A 62 17.67 28.50 -23.68
C SER A 62 16.50 27.57 -24.03
N ILE A 63 15.62 28.13 -24.86
CA ILE A 63 14.91 27.50 -25.98
C ILE A 63 14.23 26.16 -25.68
N VAL A 64 13.01 26.26 -25.12
CA VAL A 64 11.96 25.27 -25.34
C VAL A 64 11.05 25.81 -26.44
N GLU A 65 11.06 25.17 -27.60
CA GLU A 65 10.00 25.35 -28.61
C GLU A 65 8.65 25.05 -27.95
N LYS A 66 7.73 26.02 -28.00
CA LYS A 66 6.34 25.91 -27.53
C LYS A 66 5.65 24.73 -28.23
N PRO A 67 5.19 23.70 -27.50
CA PRO A 67 4.04 22.93 -27.93
C PRO A 67 2.80 23.81 -27.70
N ALA A 68 1.96 23.92 -28.72
CA ALA A 68 0.77 24.75 -28.78
C ALA A 68 -0.15 24.62 -27.55
N ASP A 69 -0.71 25.75 -27.15
CA ASP A 69 -1.76 25.91 -26.15
C ASP A 69 -2.93 24.95 -26.39
N THR A 70 -3.00 23.86 -25.62
CA THR A 70 -4.26 23.11 -25.45
C THR A 70 -4.34 22.36 -24.12
N ILE A 71 -3.96 22.98 -23.00
CA ILE A 71 -4.45 22.55 -21.67
C ILE A 71 -4.80 23.79 -20.84
N ALA A 72 -5.70 24.61 -21.39
CA ALA A 72 -6.41 25.65 -20.65
C ALA A 72 -7.90 25.30 -20.66
N ASN A 73 -8.25 24.14 -20.11
CA ASN A 73 -9.62 23.81 -19.72
C ASN A 73 -9.56 23.25 -18.30
N GLY A 74 -10.36 23.86 -17.42
CA GLY A 74 -10.17 23.93 -15.98
C GLY A 74 -9.98 22.59 -15.28
N LEU A 75 -9.01 22.56 -14.35
CA LEU A 75 -9.05 21.62 -13.25
C LEU A 75 -10.44 21.73 -12.58
N PRO A 76 -11.11 20.61 -12.27
CA PRO A 76 -12.37 20.67 -11.56
C PRO A 76 -12.18 21.47 -10.27
N GLU A 77 -13.00 22.49 -10.07
CA GLU A 77 -12.94 23.37 -8.91
C GLU A 77 -12.98 22.49 -7.65
N TYR A 78 -11.87 22.42 -6.91
CA TYR A 78 -11.84 21.74 -5.62
C TYR A 78 -12.92 22.40 -4.77
N PRO A 79 -13.95 21.69 -4.31
CA PRO A 79 -14.93 22.32 -3.45
C PRO A 79 -14.18 22.81 -2.22
N ARG A 80 -14.03 24.14 -2.08
CA ARG A 80 -13.43 24.81 -0.91
C ARG A 80 -14.07 24.38 0.42
N ALA A 81 -15.15 23.60 0.36
CA ALA A 81 -16.02 23.18 1.44
C ALA A 81 -15.73 21.80 2.07
N THR A 82 -14.75 20.98 1.65
CA THR A 82 -14.74 19.63 2.26
C THR A 82 -14.25 19.59 3.70
N GLY A 83 -13.20 20.32 4.12
CA GLY A 83 -12.64 20.19 5.49
C GLY A 83 -12.30 18.73 5.90
N ARG A 84 -12.42 17.77 4.97
CA ARG A 84 -12.36 16.35 5.24
C ARG A 84 -10.90 15.92 5.41
N TYR A 85 -9.99 16.63 4.75
CA TYR A 85 -8.57 16.37 4.83
C TYR A 85 -7.96 16.81 6.17
N SER A 86 -8.61 17.68 6.95
CA SER A 86 -8.09 18.16 8.25
C SER A 86 -8.51 17.27 9.43
N VAL A 87 -9.00 16.06 9.18
CA VAL A 87 -9.44 15.15 10.27
C VAL A 87 -8.30 14.21 10.63
N ALA A 88 -7.78 14.35 11.85
CA ALA A 88 -6.79 13.44 12.43
C ALA A 88 -7.29 11.99 12.42
N GLY A 89 -6.36 11.06 12.17
CA GLY A 89 -6.61 9.63 12.36
C GLY A 89 -7.61 9.03 11.37
N ARG A 90 -7.77 9.64 10.17
CA ARG A 90 -8.69 9.18 9.13
C ARG A 90 -8.01 9.14 7.75
N ILE A 91 -8.12 7.99 7.08
CA ILE A 91 -7.89 7.90 5.64
C ILE A 91 -9.16 8.40 4.93
N THR A 92 -9.00 9.41 4.09
CA THR A 92 -10.10 10.13 3.44
C THR A 92 -10.12 9.83 1.96
N SER A 93 -11.25 9.35 1.45
CA SER A 93 -11.58 9.39 0.04
C SER A 93 -12.49 10.58 -0.22
N PHE A 94 -12.18 11.38 -1.24
CA PHE A 94 -12.95 12.57 -1.56
C PHE A 94 -14.20 12.29 -2.40
N TYR A 95 -14.30 11.09 -2.97
CA TYR A 95 -15.35 10.69 -3.91
C TYR A 95 -16.36 9.70 -3.34
N THR A 96 -16.18 9.27 -2.09
CA THR A 96 -17.05 8.30 -1.42
C THR A 96 -17.58 8.86 -0.10
N ASP A 97 -18.67 8.26 0.39
CA ASP A 97 -19.19 8.55 1.72
C ASP A 97 -18.18 8.11 2.78
N SER A 98 -18.04 8.88 3.86
CA SER A 98 -17.09 8.57 4.95
C SER A 98 -17.34 7.24 5.67
N THR A 99 -18.54 6.68 5.53
CA THR A 99 -18.93 5.34 6.03
C THR A 99 -18.37 4.21 5.17
N ILE A 100 -17.91 4.49 3.95
CA ILE A 100 -17.27 3.53 3.05
C ILE A 100 -15.75 3.57 3.30
N ALA A 101 -15.11 2.41 3.15
CA ALA A 101 -13.65 2.33 3.16
C ALA A 101 -13.06 3.20 2.05
N ALA A 102 -12.02 3.97 2.38
CA ALA A 102 -11.28 4.79 1.43
C ALA A 102 -10.36 3.96 0.52
N LEU A 103 -10.03 2.73 0.92
CA LEU A 103 -9.24 1.77 0.14
C LEU A 103 -10.00 0.44 -0.07
N PRO A 104 -11.20 0.47 -0.68
CA PRO A 104 -12.12 -0.66 -0.70
C PRO A 104 -11.54 -1.93 -1.34
N ALA A 105 -10.74 -1.80 -2.40
CA ALA A 105 -10.18 -2.97 -3.08
C ALA A 105 -9.16 -3.67 -2.18
N LEU A 106 -8.23 -2.92 -1.59
CA LEU A 106 -7.26 -3.43 -0.64
C LEU A 106 -7.94 -4.08 0.58
N MET A 107 -8.97 -3.42 1.13
CA MET A 107 -9.68 -3.97 2.29
C MET A 107 -10.39 -5.28 1.96
N LYS A 108 -10.99 -5.44 0.76
CA LYS A 108 -11.52 -6.73 0.29
C LYS A 108 -10.43 -7.80 0.26
N LYS A 109 -9.21 -7.45 -0.17
CA LYS A 109 -8.07 -8.38 -0.25
C LYS A 109 -7.58 -8.80 1.14
N LEU A 110 -7.45 -7.86 2.07
CA LEU A 110 -7.09 -8.13 3.46
C LEU A 110 -8.16 -8.93 4.20
N TYR A 111 -9.44 -8.67 3.94
CA TYR A 111 -10.53 -9.46 4.48
C TYR A 111 -10.47 -10.91 4.01
N ALA A 112 -10.19 -11.16 2.72
CA ALA A 112 -9.99 -12.51 2.21
C ALA A 112 -8.79 -13.22 2.88
N LEU A 113 -7.67 -12.51 3.07
CA LEU A 113 -6.50 -13.03 3.80
C LEU A 113 -6.86 -13.45 5.23
N LYS A 114 -7.54 -12.56 5.97
CA LYS A 114 -7.96 -12.82 7.36
C LYS A 114 -8.86 -14.06 7.47
N ASN A 115 -9.65 -14.35 6.43
CA ASN A 115 -10.53 -15.51 6.34
C ASN A 115 -9.86 -16.74 5.69
N GLY A 116 -8.52 -16.82 5.72
CA GLY A 116 -7.78 -18.02 5.34
C GLY A 116 -7.54 -18.20 3.84
N LYS A 117 -7.92 -17.25 2.98
CA LYS A 117 -7.58 -17.33 1.55
C LYS A 117 -6.07 -17.12 1.37
N LYS A 118 -5.42 -18.07 0.72
CA LYS A 118 -4.00 -18.00 0.33
C LYS A 118 -3.83 -17.01 -0.82
N ARG A 119 -3.32 -15.82 -0.52
CA ARG A 119 -3.01 -14.78 -1.50
C ARG A 119 -1.87 -13.90 -0.99
N LYS A 120 -1.31 -13.06 -1.85
CA LYS A 120 -0.37 -12.01 -1.44
C LYS A 120 -1.10 -10.67 -1.45
N VAL A 121 -0.80 -9.82 -0.48
CA VAL A 121 -1.19 -8.40 -0.50
C VAL A 121 0.08 -7.56 -0.37
N ARG A 122 0.36 -6.71 -1.35
CA ARG A 122 1.62 -5.98 -1.45
C ARG A 122 1.41 -4.47 -1.44
N ILE A 123 2.16 -3.78 -0.61
CA ILE A 123 2.12 -2.33 -0.43
C ILE A 123 3.49 -1.75 -0.82
N ALA A 124 3.51 -0.84 -1.79
CA ALA A 124 4.68 -0.02 -2.10
C ALA A 124 4.60 1.26 -1.29
N TRP A 125 5.58 1.54 -0.44
CA TRP A 125 5.65 2.80 0.30
C TRP A 125 6.82 3.63 -0.21
N LEU A 126 6.53 4.62 -1.05
CA LEU A 126 7.51 5.53 -1.61
C LEU A 126 7.54 6.80 -0.77
N GLY A 127 8.74 7.25 -0.42
CA GLY A 127 8.91 8.46 0.35
C GLY A 127 10.35 8.95 0.39
N ASP A 128 10.54 10.02 1.14
CA ASP A 128 11.85 10.67 1.29
C ASP A 128 12.62 10.17 2.52
N SER A 129 13.35 11.08 3.21
CA SER A 129 14.08 10.75 4.43
C SER A 129 13.17 10.36 5.60
N MET A 130 11.87 10.69 5.55
CA MET A 130 10.94 10.42 6.66
C MET A 130 10.68 8.92 6.91
N ILE A 131 10.82 8.09 5.87
CA ILE A 131 10.69 6.62 5.96
C ILE A 131 12.04 5.90 5.86
N GLU A 132 13.14 6.65 5.90
CA GLU A 132 14.49 6.09 5.81
C GLU A 132 14.82 5.18 7.00
N GLY A 133 15.63 4.16 6.76
CA GLY A 133 15.97 3.16 7.78
C GLY A 133 14.81 2.27 8.17
N ASP A 134 13.68 2.35 7.44
CA ASP A 134 12.49 1.54 7.66
C ASP A 134 11.82 1.82 9.01
N LEU A 135 12.03 3.00 9.62
CA LEU A 135 11.61 3.27 11.00
C LEU A 135 10.09 3.35 11.19
N LEU A 136 9.40 4.15 10.37
CA LEU A 136 7.93 4.24 10.42
C LEU A 136 7.32 2.97 9.81
N THR A 137 7.83 2.59 8.65
CA THR A 137 7.35 1.48 7.82
C THR A 137 7.53 0.12 8.49
N GLN A 138 8.57 -0.12 9.30
CA GLN A 138 8.71 -1.36 10.08
C GLN A 138 7.57 -1.53 11.09
N THR A 139 7.11 -0.44 11.70
CA THR A 139 6.06 -0.49 12.72
C THR A 139 4.74 -0.86 12.08
N PHE A 140 4.41 -0.20 10.97
CA PHE A 140 3.24 -0.55 10.17
C PHE A 140 3.33 -1.99 9.63
N ARG A 141 4.45 -2.37 9.00
CA ARG A 141 4.69 -3.72 8.46
C ARG A 141 4.47 -4.78 9.53
N LYS A 142 5.11 -4.64 10.68
CA LYS A 142 4.99 -5.59 11.81
C LYS A 142 3.53 -5.77 12.21
N LYS A 143 2.78 -4.67 12.37
CA LYS A 143 1.40 -4.74 12.84
C LYS A 143 0.43 -5.30 11.80
N ILE A 144 0.56 -4.91 10.53
CA ILE A 144 -0.32 -5.42 9.48
C ILE A 144 -0.07 -6.90 9.20
N GLN A 145 1.20 -7.34 9.23
CA GLN A 145 1.58 -8.75 9.11
C GLN A 145 1.08 -9.57 10.30
N GLN A 146 1.18 -9.05 11.53
CA GLN A 146 0.63 -9.71 12.72
C GLN A 146 -0.89 -9.91 12.63
N LEU A 147 -1.62 -8.98 12.04
CA LEU A 147 -3.08 -9.04 11.99
C LEU A 147 -3.63 -9.86 10.81
N PHE A 148 -3.00 -9.77 9.63
CA PHE A 148 -3.52 -10.37 8.40
C PHE A 148 -2.69 -11.55 7.89
N GLY A 149 -1.62 -11.91 8.61
CA GLY A 149 -0.62 -12.87 8.15
C GLY A 149 0.37 -12.24 7.17
N GLY A 150 1.51 -12.90 7.02
CA GLY A 150 2.65 -12.37 6.28
C GLY A 150 3.86 -12.21 7.20
N PHE A 151 5.05 -12.16 6.61
CA PHE A 151 6.33 -12.16 7.29
C PHE A 151 7.37 -11.50 6.37
N GLY A 152 8.60 -11.37 6.84
CA GLY A 152 9.71 -10.88 6.02
C GLY A 152 9.71 -9.37 5.81
N VAL A 153 10.88 -8.86 5.50
CA VAL A 153 11.18 -7.44 5.30
C VAL A 153 10.71 -6.90 3.94
N GLY A 154 10.42 -7.76 2.97
CA GLY A 154 10.07 -7.37 1.60
C GLY A 154 11.30 -7.05 0.77
N PHE A 155 11.22 -6.04 -0.08
CA PHE A 155 12.30 -5.60 -0.96
C PHE A 155 13.43 -4.90 -0.19
N VAL A 156 14.66 -5.29 -0.52
CA VAL A 156 15.91 -4.69 -0.05
C VAL A 156 16.79 -4.42 -1.27
N GLN A 157 17.09 -3.15 -1.51
CA GLN A 157 17.98 -2.71 -2.58
C GLN A 157 19.42 -3.27 -2.42
N ALA A 158 20.15 -3.39 -3.53
CA ALA A 158 21.48 -4.02 -3.52
C ALA A 158 22.47 -3.34 -2.56
N THR A 159 22.60 -2.02 -2.62
CA THR A 159 23.36 -1.23 -1.64
C THR A 159 22.48 -0.11 -1.08
N SER A 160 22.72 0.31 0.16
CA SER A 160 21.90 1.35 0.80
C SER A 160 22.68 2.18 1.80
N VAL A 161 22.54 3.51 1.69
CA VAL A 161 23.06 4.45 2.69
C VAL A 161 22.40 4.29 4.07
N SER A 162 21.22 3.67 4.12
CA SER A 162 20.45 3.44 5.35
C SER A 162 20.78 2.13 6.07
N ALA A 163 21.53 1.24 5.42
CA ALA A 163 21.87 -0.07 5.96
C ALA A 163 22.48 -0.05 7.38
N PRO A 164 23.36 0.92 7.75
CA PRO A 164 23.97 0.92 9.09
C PRO A 164 22.99 1.10 10.25
N PHE A 165 21.79 1.66 10.02
CA PHE A 165 20.81 1.94 11.06
C PHE A 165 19.44 1.29 10.82
N ARG A 166 19.26 0.58 9.70
CA ARG A 166 18.05 -0.21 9.44
C ARG A 166 18.04 -1.47 10.31
N THR A 167 17.02 -1.65 11.13
CA THR A 167 16.98 -2.76 12.12
C THR A 167 16.22 -4.00 11.64
N THR A 168 15.47 -3.89 10.54
CA THR A 168 14.64 -4.97 9.97
C THR A 168 15.44 -5.97 9.12
N VAL A 169 16.65 -5.61 8.70
CA VAL A 169 17.54 -6.46 7.90
C VAL A 169 18.99 -6.17 8.27
N THR A 170 19.80 -7.21 8.47
CA THR A 170 21.26 -7.05 8.42
C THR A 170 21.67 -7.02 6.95
N HIS A 171 22.29 -5.91 6.53
CA HIS A 171 22.64 -5.66 5.13
C HIS A 171 24.09 -5.22 5.03
N THR A 172 24.92 -6.07 4.43
CA THR A 172 26.33 -5.76 4.14
C THR A 172 26.66 -6.12 2.71
N TRP A 173 27.60 -5.42 2.11
CA TRP A 173 28.06 -5.68 0.74
C TRP A 173 29.56 -5.48 0.61
N SER A 174 30.13 -6.05 -0.44
CA SER A 174 31.51 -5.85 -0.87
C SER A 174 31.58 -5.80 -2.40
N GLY A 175 32.72 -5.37 -2.93
CA GLY A 175 32.94 -5.21 -4.37
C GLY A 175 32.60 -3.81 -4.89
N ASP A 176 32.70 -3.66 -6.21
CA ASP A 176 32.67 -2.39 -6.93
C ASP A 176 31.26 -2.02 -7.44
N TRP A 177 30.30 -1.88 -6.52
CA TRP A 177 28.94 -1.50 -6.88
C TRP A 177 28.88 -0.08 -7.45
N LYS A 178 28.49 0.04 -8.72
CA LYS A 178 28.12 1.29 -9.39
C LYS A 178 26.62 1.47 -9.32
N GLU A 179 26.18 2.72 -9.19
CA GLU A 179 24.77 3.07 -9.01
C GLU A 179 24.35 4.16 -10.00
N GLU A 180 23.21 3.96 -10.65
CA GLU A 180 22.42 5.06 -11.23
C GLU A 180 21.13 5.21 -10.42
N ASN A 181 20.71 6.46 -10.20
CA ASN A 181 19.56 6.76 -9.34
C ASN A 181 18.85 8.07 -9.72
N PHE A 182 17.82 8.46 -8.96
CA PHE A 182 17.07 9.69 -9.22
C PHE A 182 17.91 10.97 -9.31
N LYS A 183 19.09 11.02 -8.68
CA LYS A 183 20.01 12.17 -8.73
C LYS A 183 21.02 12.09 -9.87
N THR A 184 21.12 10.94 -10.56
CA THR A 184 21.92 10.83 -11.79
C THR A 184 21.31 11.73 -12.87
N LYS A 185 22.15 12.56 -13.50
CA LYS A 185 21.72 13.54 -14.51
C LYS A 185 21.17 12.84 -15.75
N GLU A 186 21.94 11.92 -16.31
CA GLU A 186 21.61 11.14 -17.50
C GLU A 186 21.63 9.66 -17.13
N LEU A 187 20.49 9.00 -17.32
CA LEU A 187 20.32 7.58 -17.02
C LEU A 187 20.65 6.76 -18.26
N ASN A 188 21.53 5.77 -18.12
CA ASN A 188 21.77 4.79 -19.16
C ASN A 188 20.82 3.59 -19.02
N SER A 189 20.15 3.46 -17.87
CA SER A 189 19.26 2.34 -17.59
C SER A 189 18.02 2.74 -16.80
N ALA A 190 16.96 1.97 -17.01
CA ALA A 190 15.70 2.18 -16.32
C ALA A 190 15.85 1.87 -14.82
N LEU A 191 15.47 2.83 -13.99
CA LEU A 191 15.44 2.69 -12.53
C LEU A 191 14.31 1.76 -12.12
N PHE A 192 14.53 0.93 -11.10
CA PHE A 192 13.43 0.27 -10.41
C PHE A 192 12.53 1.29 -9.71
N ILE A 193 11.35 0.87 -9.24
CA ILE A 193 10.43 1.75 -8.48
C ILE A 193 11.09 2.40 -7.25
N SER A 194 12.13 1.77 -6.69
CA SER A 194 12.95 2.33 -5.60
C SER A 194 13.76 3.58 -6.01
N GLY A 195 13.91 3.84 -7.31
CA GLY A 195 14.74 4.92 -7.84
C GLY A 195 16.20 4.56 -8.02
N HIS A 196 16.55 3.27 -8.01
CA HIS A 196 17.92 2.80 -8.10
C HIS A 196 18.08 1.68 -9.12
N VAL A 197 19.28 1.61 -9.72
CA VAL A 197 19.80 0.44 -10.43
C VAL A 197 21.29 0.33 -10.14
N PHE A 198 21.77 -0.90 -9.97
CA PHE A 198 23.15 -1.19 -9.58
C PHE A 198 23.84 -2.14 -10.55
N TYR A 199 25.17 -2.00 -10.68
CA TYR A 199 26.03 -2.84 -11.52
C TYR A 199 27.30 -3.21 -10.77
N THR A 200 27.84 -4.40 -11.00
CA THR A 200 29.13 -4.81 -10.42
C THR A 200 29.78 -5.92 -11.24
N ALA A 201 31.10 -5.86 -11.42
CA ALA A 201 31.84 -6.93 -12.08
C ALA A 201 32.08 -8.12 -11.13
N ASN A 202 32.19 -7.84 -9.83
CA ASN A 202 32.42 -8.82 -8.78
C ASN A 202 31.97 -8.25 -7.43
N GLY A 203 30.67 -8.33 -7.17
CA GLY A 203 30.06 -7.77 -5.97
C GLY A 203 29.32 -8.83 -5.18
N ALA A 204 29.41 -8.76 -3.85
CA ALA A 204 28.72 -9.67 -2.96
C ALA A 204 27.77 -8.90 -2.01
N LEU A 205 26.65 -9.52 -1.69
CA LEU A 205 25.61 -9.06 -0.77
C LEU A 205 25.37 -10.14 0.28
N HIS A 206 25.32 -9.74 1.55
CA HIS A 206 24.75 -10.54 2.62
C HIS A 206 23.53 -9.82 3.17
N LEU A 207 22.38 -10.51 3.12
CA LEU A 207 21.11 -10.02 3.62
C LEU A 207 20.55 -11.03 4.62
N LYS A 208 20.19 -10.58 5.81
CA LYS A 208 19.48 -11.39 6.80
C LYS A 208 18.25 -10.66 7.31
N ASP A 209 17.08 -11.24 7.10
CA ASP A 209 15.83 -10.75 7.67
C ASP A 209 15.89 -10.84 9.20
N MET A 210 15.52 -9.74 9.86
CA MET A 210 15.45 -9.62 11.31
C MET A 210 14.01 -9.46 11.82
N THR A 211 13.04 -9.46 10.90
CA THR A 211 11.62 -9.27 11.20
C THR A 211 10.96 -10.54 11.72
N VAL A 212 11.39 -11.70 11.22
CA VAL A 212 10.87 -13.02 11.60
C VAL A 212 11.65 -13.57 12.79
N LYS A 213 10.92 -14.00 13.82
CA LYS A 213 11.52 -14.66 15.01
C LYS A 213 11.32 -16.17 15.03
N ASP A 214 10.33 -16.68 14.33
CA ASP A 214 10.08 -18.11 14.18
C ASP A 214 11.08 -18.72 13.18
N THR A 215 12.03 -19.49 13.68
CA THR A 215 13.10 -20.12 12.88
C THR A 215 12.61 -21.19 11.91
N MET A 216 11.35 -21.63 12.01
CA MET A 216 10.76 -22.60 11.09
C MET A 216 10.02 -21.94 9.92
N GLN A 217 9.76 -20.63 10.01
CA GLN A 217 9.04 -19.90 8.97
C GLN A 217 9.84 -19.86 7.67
N VAL A 218 9.25 -20.39 6.59
CA VAL A 218 9.84 -20.35 5.25
C VAL A 218 9.66 -18.96 4.64
N LEU A 219 10.75 -18.45 4.06
CA LEU A 219 10.77 -17.22 3.27
C LEU A 219 11.36 -17.51 1.89
N GLU A 220 10.77 -16.91 0.87
CA GLU A 220 11.30 -16.84 -0.49
C GLU A 220 12.28 -15.67 -0.58
N LYS A 221 13.45 -15.91 -1.19
CA LYS A 221 14.42 -14.87 -1.53
C LYS A 221 14.54 -14.82 -3.03
N SER A 222 14.12 -13.70 -3.62
CA SER A 222 14.15 -13.51 -5.07
C SER A 222 15.07 -12.36 -5.44
N LEU A 223 15.98 -12.59 -6.40
CA LEU A 223 16.72 -11.51 -7.06
C LEU A 223 15.78 -10.77 -8.00
N ILE A 224 15.78 -9.44 -7.87
CA ILE A 224 15.06 -8.53 -8.76
C ILE A 224 16.11 -7.85 -9.66
N CYS A 225 16.05 -8.13 -10.95
CA CYS A 225 17.05 -7.67 -11.91
C CYS A 225 16.46 -7.38 -13.29
N GLY A 226 17.19 -6.58 -14.07
CA GLY A 226 16.95 -6.38 -15.49
C GLY A 226 17.49 -7.53 -16.35
N PRO A 227 17.48 -7.38 -17.68
CA PRO A 227 17.88 -8.43 -18.61
C PRO A 227 19.40 -8.65 -18.65
N ALA A 228 19.81 -9.88 -18.93
CA ALA A 228 21.16 -10.26 -19.32
C ALA A 228 21.09 -11.32 -20.42
N ALA A 229 21.13 -10.88 -21.68
CA ALA A 229 20.87 -11.73 -22.85
C ALA A 229 21.82 -12.93 -22.97
N SER A 230 23.08 -12.78 -22.57
CA SER A 230 24.08 -13.87 -22.57
C SER A 230 24.08 -14.71 -21.29
N GLY A 231 23.12 -14.47 -20.38
CA GLY A 231 23.11 -14.98 -19.03
C GLY A 231 24.07 -14.24 -18.09
N ALA A 232 23.94 -14.51 -16.79
CA ALA A 232 24.81 -14.00 -15.76
C ALA A 232 25.23 -15.10 -14.79
N SER A 233 26.50 -15.09 -14.42
CA SER A 233 27.06 -15.98 -13.41
C SER A 233 26.88 -15.35 -12.03
N ILE A 234 26.29 -16.09 -11.11
CA ILE A 234 26.10 -15.68 -9.72
C ILE A 234 26.51 -16.82 -8.77
N THR A 235 26.67 -16.51 -7.49
CA THR A 235 26.63 -17.52 -6.43
C THR A 235 25.48 -17.24 -5.48
N VAL A 236 24.81 -18.30 -5.02
CA VAL A 236 23.75 -18.22 -4.01
C VAL A 236 24.17 -19.14 -2.86
N ASN A 237 24.35 -18.58 -1.66
CA ASN A 237 24.84 -19.31 -0.50
C ASN A 237 26.13 -20.10 -0.80
N ASN A 238 27.08 -19.45 -1.50
CA ASN A 238 28.36 -19.99 -1.97
C ASN A 238 28.25 -21.09 -3.05
N LEU A 239 27.07 -21.38 -3.58
CA LEU A 239 26.89 -22.33 -4.68
C LEU A 239 26.78 -21.58 -6.01
N PRO A 240 27.59 -21.92 -7.03
CA PRO A 240 27.53 -21.27 -8.33
C PRO A 240 26.20 -21.57 -9.03
N ARG A 241 25.65 -20.57 -9.72
CA ARG A 241 24.43 -20.67 -10.51
C ARG A 241 24.52 -19.78 -11.74
N GLN A 242 24.07 -20.29 -12.88
CA GLN A 242 23.83 -19.50 -14.07
C GLN A 242 22.37 -19.06 -14.10
N ILE A 243 22.13 -17.78 -14.41
CA ILE A 243 20.79 -17.24 -14.62
C ILE A 243 20.66 -16.65 -16.03
N PHE A 244 19.46 -16.67 -16.58
CA PHE A 244 19.15 -16.13 -17.91
C PHE A 244 17.95 -15.19 -17.84
N PRO A 245 18.10 -14.01 -17.20
CA PRO A 245 17.02 -13.02 -17.16
C PRO A 245 16.81 -12.43 -18.56
N THR A 246 15.67 -12.73 -19.18
CA THR A 246 15.36 -12.30 -20.56
C THR A 246 14.35 -11.16 -20.62
N LYS A 247 13.58 -10.92 -19.55
CA LYS A 247 12.59 -9.85 -19.48
C LYS A 247 13.24 -8.51 -19.09
N ARG A 248 12.52 -7.41 -19.27
CA ARG A 248 12.93 -6.07 -18.77
C ARG A 248 12.96 -6.00 -17.25
N ILE A 249 12.06 -6.72 -16.58
CA ILE A 249 12.11 -7.01 -15.14
C ILE A 249 12.01 -8.52 -14.91
N ASN A 250 12.88 -9.05 -14.07
CA ASN A 250 12.94 -10.48 -13.75
C ASN A 250 12.91 -10.66 -12.25
N ARG A 251 12.10 -11.61 -11.80
CA ARG A 251 12.08 -12.11 -10.43
C ARG A 251 12.61 -13.54 -10.41
N ILE A 252 13.85 -13.72 -9.96
CA ILE A 252 14.52 -15.03 -9.94
C ILE A 252 14.51 -15.58 -8.53
N LEU A 253 13.76 -16.67 -8.28
CA LEU A 253 13.79 -17.37 -7.00
C LEU A 253 15.17 -17.99 -6.76
N LEU A 254 15.86 -17.51 -5.72
CA LEU A 254 17.19 -17.94 -5.34
C LEU A 254 17.14 -19.03 -4.25
N ASP A 255 16.28 -18.86 -3.26
CA ASP A 255 16.09 -19.78 -2.14
C ASP A 255 14.64 -19.71 -1.62
N SER A 256 14.12 -20.85 -1.17
CA SER A 256 12.83 -20.96 -0.49
C SER A 256 12.99 -21.94 0.67
N SER A 257 13.40 -21.40 1.82
CA SER A 257 13.76 -22.17 3.00
C SER A 257 13.52 -21.38 4.28
N SER A 258 13.62 -22.05 5.42
CA SER A 258 13.58 -21.43 6.76
C SER A 258 14.87 -20.68 7.13
N ARG A 259 15.89 -20.68 6.27
CA ARG A 259 17.07 -19.82 6.45
C ARG A 259 16.64 -18.37 6.18
N HIS A 260 16.64 -17.49 7.15
CA HIS A 260 16.25 -16.08 6.95
C HIS A 260 17.37 -15.19 6.38
N ALA A 261 18.42 -15.79 5.83
CA ALA A 261 19.56 -15.08 5.25
C ALA A 261 19.87 -15.59 3.84
N ILE A 262 20.51 -14.74 3.04
CA ILE A 262 21.03 -15.06 1.73
C ILE A 262 22.37 -14.38 1.49
N ASP A 263 23.35 -15.17 1.08
CA ASP A 263 24.61 -14.68 0.51
C ASP A 263 24.50 -14.74 -1.01
N LEU A 264 24.66 -13.60 -1.68
CA LEU A 264 24.57 -13.49 -3.14
C LEU A 264 25.83 -12.82 -3.67
N ALA A 265 26.56 -13.45 -4.58
CA ALA A 265 27.60 -12.75 -5.36
C ALA A 265 27.24 -12.72 -6.85
N ILE A 266 27.59 -11.63 -7.52
CA ILE A 266 27.29 -11.36 -8.91
C ILE A 266 28.58 -11.07 -9.65
N PHE A 267 28.78 -11.79 -10.77
CA PHE A 267 29.98 -11.71 -11.59
C PHE A 267 29.64 -11.23 -13.01
N ASN A 268 28.93 -10.10 -13.11
CA ASN A 268 28.47 -9.56 -14.39
C ASN A 268 28.24 -8.04 -14.31
N ASP A 269 29.13 -7.28 -14.93
CA ASP A 269 29.13 -5.81 -14.94
C ASP A 269 28.03 -5.16 -15.78
N LYS A 270 27.28 -5.96 -16.54
CA LYS A 270 26.18 -5.52 -17.41
C LYS A 270 24.79 -5.88 -16.89
N LEU A 271 24.68 -6.77 -15.90
CA LEU A 271 23.39 -7.14 -15.32
C LEU A 271 22.85 -5.97 -14.49
N PRO A 272 21.68 -5.38 -14.83
CA PRO A 272 21.04 -4.40 -13.97
C PRO A 272 20.51 -5.11 -12.72
N VAL A 273 21.03 -4.77 -11.55
CA VAL A 273 20.61 -5.33 -10.27
C VAL A 273 19.80 -4.30 -9.51
N TYR A 274 18.59 -4.66 -9.08
CA TYR A 274 17.75 -3.75 -8.32
C TYR A 274 17.81 -4.06 -6.82
N GLY A 275 17.76 -5.34 -6.47
CA GLY A 275 17.81 -5.79 -5.08
C GLY A 275 17.33 -7.23 -4.90
N VAL A 276 17.06 -7.59 -3.65
CA VAL A 276 16.51 -8.89 -3.27
C VAL A 276 15.22 -8.68 -2.48
N SER A 277 14.20 -9.42 -2.83
CA SER A 277 12.95 -9.50 -2.07
C SER A 277 13.00 -10.71 -1.12
N ILE A 278 12.77 -10.50 0.18
CA ILE A 278 12.71 -11.54 1.21
C ILE A 278 11.31 -11.51 1.84
N GLU A 279 10.46 -12.48 1.47
CA GLU A 279 9.03 -12.46 1.77
C GLU A 279 8.40 -13.86 1.77
N PRO A 280 7.21 -14.06 2.33
CA PRO A 280 6.50 -15.33 2.27
C PRO A 280 5.82 -15.53 0.91
N ALA A 281 5.43 -16.77 0.63
CA ALA A 281 4.60 -17.10 -0.53
C ALA A 281 3.20 -16.43 -0.47
N THR A 282 2.65 -16.24 0.74
CA THR A 282 1.32 -15.64 0.98
C THR A 282 1.33 -14.70 2.19
N GLY A 283 0.39 -13.77 2.24
CA GLY A 283 0.24 -12.78 3.31
C GLY A 283 0.61 -11.37 2.86
N VAL A 284 0.76 -10.46 3.83
CA VAL A 284 1.06 -9.05 3.59
C VAL A 284 2.56 -8.82 3.44
N VAL A 285 2.94 -8.03 2.43
CA VAL A 285 4.29 -7.53 2.19
C VAL A 285 4.24 -6.01 2.10
N VAL A 286 5.16 -5.33 2.78
CA VAL A 286 5.29 -3.87 2.75
C VAL A 286 6.71 -3.51 2.33
N ASP A 287 6.87 -2.96 1.14
CA ASP A 287 8.16 -2.53 0.63
C ASP A 287 8.41 -1.07 0.99
N ASN A 288 9.59 -0.79 1.54
CA ASN A 288 10.02 0.56 1.87
C ASN A 288 10.95 1.11 0.77
N PHE A 289 10.48 2.10 0.04
CA PHE A 289 11.20 2.78 -1.04
C PHE A 289 11.56 4.20 -0.61
N SER A 290 12.44 4.30 0.39
CA SER A 290 12.96 5.58 0.89
C SER A 290 14.05 6.11 -0.02
N PHE A 291 13.95 7.37 -0.44
CA PHE A 291 15.03 8.05 -1.16
C PHE A 291 15.33 9.41 -0.52
N ARG A 292 16.55 9.58 0.02
CA ARG A 292 16.88 10.78 0.78
C ARG A 292 16.90 12.05 -0.07
N GLY A 293 16.14 13.06 0.37
CA GLY A 293 16.24 14.44 -0.11
C GLY A 293 15.63 14.68 -1.49
N ILE A 294 14.60 13.93 -1.85
CA ILE A 294 13.79 14.16 -3.04
C ILE A 294 12.41 14.71 -2.66
N THR A 295 11.70 15.29 -3.63
CA THR A 295 10.36 15.88 -3.43
C THR A 295 9.24 15.00 -3.95
N GLY A 296 9.59 13.92 -4.67
CA GLY A 296 8.67 13.05 -5.38
C GLY A 296 8.54 13.42 -6.87
N LEU A 297 8.97 14.62 -7.28
CA LEU A 297 9.02 15.00 -8.70
C LEU A 297 9.99 14.13 -9.50
N GLU A 298 11.03 13.63 -8.83
CA GLU A 298 12.04 12.75 -9.38
C GLU A 298 11.46 11.41 -9.86
N LEU A 299 10.30 11.00 -9.34
CA LEU A 299 9.56 9.83 -9.83
C LEU A 299 9.19 9.95 -11.32
N ASN A 300 9.20 11.17 -11.90
CA ASN A 300 9.03 11.36 -13.34
C ASN A 300 10.07 10.59 -14.17
N LYS A 301 11.27 10.34 -13.61
CA LYS A 301 12.35 9.57 -14.26
C LYS A 301 12.04 8.07 -14.39
N LEU A 302 11.03 7.56 -13.69
CA LEU A 302 10.64 6.15 -13.81
C LEU A 302 10.13 5.85 -15.22
N ASP A 303 10.60 4.76 -15.81
CA ASP A 303 10.13 4.27 -17.11
C ASP A 303 8.73 3.66 -16.95
N ILE A 304 7.75 4.19 -17.71
CA ILE A 304 6.34 3.78 -17.60
C ILE A 304 6.12 2.30 -17.98
N ASN A 305 6.86 1.80 -18.96
CA ASN A 305 6.73 0.41 -19.40
C ASN A 305 7.33 -0.53 -18.36
N LEU A 306 8.47 -0.16 -17.77
CA LEU A 306 9.04 -0.93 -16.67
C LEU A 306 8.10 -0.97 -15.46
N LEU A 307 7.44 0.15 -15.11
CA LEU A 307 6.45 0.16 -14.03
C LEU A 307 5.26 -0.76 -14.33
N HIS A 308 4.78 -0.77 -15.58
CA HIS A 308 3.72 -1.69 -16.02
C HIS A 308 4.16 -3.15 -15.88
N GLU A 309 5.35 -3.49 -16.35
CA GLU A 309 5.91 -4.84 -16.24
C GLU A 309 6.14 -5.25 -14.78
N ILE A 310 6.54 -4.31 -13.91
CA ILE A 310 6.62 -4.54 -12.45
C ILE A 310 5.24 -4.89 -11.90
N GLN A 311 4.20 -4.15 -12.29
CA GLN A 311 2.83 -4.43 -11.84
C GLN A 311 2.32 -5.78 -12.35
N GLU A 312 2.69 -6.21 -13.56
CA GLU A 312 2.32 -7.54 -14.08
C GLU A 312 3.06 -8.68 -13.36
N GLU A 313 4.36 -8.53 -13.13
CA GLU A 313 5.21 -9.58 -12.53
C GLU A 313 5.04 -9.66 -11.00
N THR A 314 4.87 -8.54 -10.31
CA THR A 314 4.66 -8.46 -8.85
C THR A 314 3.65 -7.35 -8.53
N PRO A 315 2.33 -7.64 -8.64
CA PRO A 315 1.30 -6.63 -8.47
C PRO A 315 1.32 -5.98 -7.08
N TYR A 316 1.32 -4.66 -7.05
CA TYR A 316 1.01 -3.87 -5.86
C TYR A 316 -0.49 -3.65 -5.75
N ASP A 317 -1.02 -3.79 -4.53
CA ASP A 317 -2.42 -3.51 -4.21
C ASP A 317 -2.62 -2.09 -3.70
N LEU A 318 -1.55 -1.49 -3.16
CA LEU A 318 -1.52 -0.12 -2.67
C LEU A 318 -0.16 0.52 -2.96
N VAL A 319 -0.20 1.74 -3.48
CA VAL A 319 0.95 2.64 -3.62
C VAL A 319 0.75 3.82 -2.69
N ILE A 320 1.65 3.96 -1.71
CA ILE A 320 1.69 5.07 -0.76
C ILE A 320 2.76 6.06 -1.20
N LEU A 321 2.41 7.34 -1.25
CA LEU A 321 3.32 8.45 -1.54
C LEU A 321 3.41 9.36 -0.31
N GLU A 322 4.55 9.34 0.36
CA GLU A 322 4.85 10.15 1.55
C GLU A 322 6.04 11.08 1.28
N TYR A 323 5.73 12.30 0.86
CA TYR A 323 6.71 13.34 0.55
C TYR A 323 6.29 14.67 1.17
N GLY A 324 7.20 15.64 1.19
CA GLY A 324 6.86 17.05 1.42
C GLY A 324 7.74 17.74 2.44
N ALA A 325 8.47 17.01 3.28
CA ALA A 325 9.46 17.59 4.17
C ALA A 325 10.48 18.43 3.38
N ASN A 326 10.89 17.92 2.21
CA ASN A 326 11.82 18.58 1.31
C ASN A 326 11.21 19.68 0.43
N LEU A 327 9.92 20.02 0.54
CA LEU A 327 9.33 21.15 -0.19
C LEU A 327 9.44 22.48 0.57
N MET A 328 9.63 22.41 1.87
CA MET A 328 9.81 23.57 2.75
C MET A 328 11.31 23.87 2.89
N PHE A 329 11.92 24.55 1.92
CA PHE A 329 13.36 24.79 1.95
C PHE A 329 13.72 25.93 2.92
N ARG A 330 12.89 26.96 2.96
CA ARG A 330 13.12 28.19 3.72
C ARG A 330 11.96 28.49 4.70
N PRO A 331 12.24 29.21 5.81
CA PRO A 331 11.22 29.59 6.79
C PRO A 331 10.01 30.34 6.23
N GLU A 332 10.17 31.04 5.11
CA GLU A 332 9.16 31.88 4.45
C GLU A 332 8.43 31.21 3.28
N ASP A 333 8.76 29.96 2.94
CA ASP A 333 8.09 29.27 1.84
C ASP A 333 6.61 29.01 2.19
N THR A 334 5.69 29.56 1.39
CA THR A 334 4.23 29.41 1.60
C THR A 334 3.45 29.01 0.35
N ASP A 335 4.05 29.03 -0.84
CA ASP A 335 3.41 28.69 -2.11
C ASP A 335 3.96 27.37 -2.69
N TYR A 336 3.04 26.43 -2.91
CA TYR A 336 3.32 25.09 -3.45
C TYR A 336 2.52 24.78 -4.71
N SER A 337 1.90 25.78 -5.32
CA SER A 337 1.14 25.64 -6.56
C SER A 337 2.00 25.09 -7.71
N TRP A 338 3.27 25.52 -7.78
CA TRP A 338 4.26 25.00 -8.72
C TRP A 338 4.47 23.50 -8.53
N PHE A 339 4.55 23.01 -7.29
CA PHE A 339 4.76 21.59 -7.01
C PHE A 339 3.56 20.77 -7.50
N GLN A 340 2.33 21.20 -7.18
CA GLN A 340 1.11 20.54 -7.64
C GLN A 340 1.08 20.40 -9.16
N LYS A 341 1.38 21.48 -9.89
CA LYS A 341 1.40 21.47 -11.36
C LYS A 341 2.32 20.39 -11.94
N HIS A 342 3.45 20.13 -11.31
CA HIS A 342 4.45 19.18 -11.82
C HIS A 342 4.27 17.76 -11.28
N ILE A 343 3.77 17.58 -10.06
CA ILE A 343 3.61 16.24 -9.47
C ILE A 343 2.33 15.53 -9.96
N ILE A 344 1.25 16.26 -10.31
CA ILE A 344 0.00 15.66 -10.80
C ILE A 344 0.25 14.75 -12.03
N PRO A 345 0.94 15.21 -13.11
CA PRO A 345 1.25 14.34 -14.24
C PRO A 345 2.09 13.11 -13.87
N VAL A 346 2.99 13.26 -12.89
CA VAL A 346 3.85 12.16 -12.43
C VAL A 346 3.03 11.08 -11.74
N ILE A 347 2.13 11.45 -10.83
CA ILE A 347 1.25 10.49 -10.16
C ILE A 347 0.32 9.82 -11.16
N LYS A 348 -0.30 10.58 -12.07
CA LYS A 348 -1.16 10.00 -13.13
C LYS A 348 -0.41 9.02 -14.03
N LYS A 349 0.85 9.29 -14.35
CA LYS A 349 1.72 8.38 -15.09
C LYS A 349 1.90 7.06 -14.33
N ILE A 350 2.21 7.12 -13.03
CA ILE A 350 2.37 5.92 -12.19
C ILE A 350 1.04 5.16 -12.05
N GLU A 351 -0.08 5.86 -11.81
CA GLU A 351 -1.43 5.29 -11.75
C GLU A 351 -1.76 4.51 -13.03
N SER A 352 -1.45 5.09 -14.20
CA SER A 352 -1.69 4.43 -15.48
C SER A 352 -0.83 3.18 -15.71
N ALA A 353 0.34 3.11 -15.07
CA ALA A 353 1.25 1.97 -15.15
C ALA A 353 0.97 0.91 -14.08
N MET A 354 0.12 1.17 -13.09
CA MET A 354 -0.15 0.23 -11.99
C MET A 354 -1.65 -0.11 -11.88
N PRO A 355 -2.25 -0.72 -12.92
CA PRO A 355 -3.66 -1.09 -12.89
C PRO A 355 -3.96 -2.01 -11.70
N GLY A 356 -5.07 -1.74 -11.02
CA GLY A 356 -5.54 -2.51 -9.86
C GLY A 356 -4.88 -2.17 -8.53
N ALA A 357 -3.88 -1.29 -8.50
CA ALA A 357 -3.36 -0.68 -7.29
C ALA A 357 -4.23 0.51 -6.86
N GLU A 358 -4.54 0.63 -5.58
CA GLU A 358 -5.07 1.86 -5.01
C GLU A 358 -3.93 2.82 -4.65
N PHE A 359 -4.22 4.12 -4.57
CA PHE A 359 -3.21 5.15 -4.29
C PHE A 359 -3.58 5.92 -3.03
N LEU A 360 -2.58 6.17 -2.19
CA LEU A 360 -2.70 6.92 -0.95
C LEU A 360 -1.60 7.98 -0.85
N ILE A 361 -2.02 9.24 -0.73
CA ILE A 361 -1.12 10.35 -0.39
C ILE A 361 -1.09 10.50 1.12
N ILE A 362 0.09 10.38 1.71
CA ILE A 362 0.34 10.74 3.11
C ILE A 362 0.96 12.14 3.12
N SER A 363 0.36 13.04 3.88
CA SER A 363 0.89 14.39 4.02
C SER A 363 2.26 14.39 4.70
N THR A 364 3.02 15.48 4.56
CA THR A 364 4.20 15.69 5.42
C THR A 364 3.81 15.64 6.91
N SER A 365 4.74 15.24 7.77
CA SER A 365 4.65 15.49 9.21
C SER A 365 4.96 16.95 9.54
N ASP A 366 4.79 17.32 10.82
CA ASP A 366 5.24 18.62 11.32
C ASP A 366 6.77 18.78 11.17
N ARG A 367 7.19 20.00 10.86
CA ARG A 367 8.59 20.45 10.85
C ARG A 367 8.66 21.90 11.31
N ALA A 368 9.78 22.28 11.91
CA ALA A 368 9.96 23.64 12.42
C ALA A 368 11.18 24.35 11.82
N PHE A 369 11.09 25.67 11.84
CA PHE A 369 12.20 26.58 11.57
C PHE A 369 12.42 27.46 12.80
N LYS A 370 13.59 28.12 12.83
CA LYS A 370 13.89 29.12 13.84
C LYS A 370 13.36 30.48 13.38
N TYR A 371 12.46 31.08 14.16
CA TYR A 371 11.92 32.42 13.96
C TYR A 371 12.32 33.30 15.14
N GLY A 372 13.27 34.22 14.92
CA GLY A 372 13.94 34.90 16.02
C GLY A 372 14.72 33.90 16.87
N ASP A 373 14.42 33.84 18.17
CA ASP A 373 15.06 32.89 19.10
C ASP A 373 14.30 31.58 19.30
N ASN A 374 13.08 31.47 18.75
CA ASN A 374 12.19 30.34 19.01
C ASN A 374 12.08 29.40 17.81
N TRP A 375 12.02 28.10 18.08
CA TRP A 375 11.61 27.10 17.09
C TRP A 375 10.09 27.08 17.00
N SER A 376 9.55 27.11 15.79
CA SER A 376 8.12 27.00 15.56
C SER A 376 7.83 26.30 14.23
N THR A 377 6.66 25.67 14.13
CA THR A 377 6.18 25.00 12.91
C THR A 377 6.31 25.92 11.70
N ALA A 378 6.75 25.36 10.58
CA ALA A 378 6.90 26.09 9.33
C ALA A 378 5.60 26.81 8.95
N VAL A 379 5.66 28.12 8.71
CA VAL A 379 4.47 28.95 8.41
C VAL A 379 3.71 28.47 7.17
N GLY A 380 4.40 27.85 6.21
CA GLY A 380 3.80 27.29 4.98
C GLY A 380 3.14 25.93 5.14
N ILE A 381 3.27 25.23 6.29
CA ILE A 381 2.87 23.83 6.38
C ILE A 381 1.38 23.63 6.05
N ASN A 382 0.49 24.49 6.54
CA ASN A 382 -0.94 24.37 6.28
C ASN A 382 -1.27 24.52 4.79
N ASN A 383 -0.55 25.40 4.07
CA ASN A 383 -0.70 25.55 2.63
C ASN A 383 -0.23 24.29 1.91
N LEU A 384 0.87 23.67 2.37
CA LEU A 384 1.34 22.41 1.80
C LEU A 384 0.37 21.25 2.04
N ILE A 385 -0.15 21.09 3.27
CA ILE A 385 -1.14 20.05 3.59
C ILE A 385 -2.38 20.21 2.71
N LYS A 386 -2.87 21.44 2.54
CA LYS A 386 -3.97 21.73 1.61
C LYS A 386 -3.61 21.35 0.18
N SER A 387 -2.41 21.71 -0.29
CA SER A 387 -1.95 21.36 -1.63
C SER A 387 -1.84 19.84 -1.85
N GLN A 388 -1.42 19.07 -0.84
CA GLN A 388 -1.36 17.61 -0.89
C GLN A 388 -2.76 16.96 -0.86
N ALA A 389 -3.72 17.56 -0.16
CA ALA A 389 -5.11 17.12 -0.18
C ALA A 389 -5.79 17.37 -1.54
N GLU A 390 -5.53 18.54 -2.14
CA GLU A 390 -5.99 18.87 -3.51
C GLU A 390 -5.33 17.97 -4.57
N LEU A 391 -4.06 17.60 -4.35
CA LEU A 391 -3.36 16.63 -5.18
C LEU A 391 -4.09 15.28 -5.16
N ALA A 392 -4.34 14.73 -3.97
CA ALA A 392 -5.06 13.46 -3.80
C ALA A 392 -6.47 13.50 -4.41
N TYR A 393 -7.20 14.61 -4.24
CA TYR A 393 -8.47 14.83 -4.94
C TYR A 393 -8.28 14.74 -6.46
N THR A 394 -7.36 15.51 -7.02
CA THR A 394 -7.17 15.64 -8.48
C THR A 394 -6.73 14.32 -9.14
N THR A 395 -5.97 13.49 -8.42
CA THR A 395 -5.51 12.17 -8.89
C THR A 395 -6.51 11.06 -8.54
N LYS A 396 -7.58 11.35 -7.79
CA LYS A 396 -8.51 10.35 -7.23
C LYS A 396 -7.85 9.36 -6.27
N SER A 397 -6.74 9.76 -5.67
CA SER A 397 -6.08 9.03 -4.60
C SER A 397 -6.77 9.31 -3.26
N SER A 398 -6.62 8.39 -2.31
CA SER A 398 -6.99 8.61 -0.91
C SER A 398 -5.96 9.50 -0.21
N PHE A 399 -6.33 10.12 0.91
CA PHE A 399 -5.47 11.05 1.66
C PHE A 399 -5.43 10.74 3.14
N TYR A 400 -4.24 10.78 3.74
CA TYR A 400 -4.04 10.71 5.19
C TYR A 400 -3.21 11.89 5.68
N ASN A 401 -3.76 12.65 6.62
CA ASN A 401 -3.11 13.83 7.18
C ASN A 401 -2.21 13.43 8.35
N MET A 402 -0.94 13.14 8.06
CA MET A 402 0.07 12.80 9.06
C MET A 402 0.32 13.97 10.01
N TYR A 403 0.37 15.20 9.51
CA TYR A 403 0.60 16.41 10.32
C TYR A 403 -0.44 16.55 11.42
N GLU A 404 -1.72 16.52 11.06
CA GLU A 404 -2.81 16.64 12.02
C GLU A 404 -2.88 15.42 12.96
N SER A 405 -2.63 14.22 12.43
CA SER A 405 -2.63 12.98 13.24
C SER A 405 -1.48 12.92 14.25
N MET A 406 -0.33 13.51 13.92
CA MET A 406 0.82 13.65 14.81
C MET A 406 0.53 14.56 16.00
N GLY A 407 -0.31 15.59 15.80
CA GLY A 407 -0.67 16.58 16.81
C GLY A 407 -0.74 18.02 16.28
N GLY A 408 -0.39 18.25 15.00
CA GLY A 408 -0.42 19.56 14.37
C GLY A 408 0.65 20.52 14.88
N TYR A 409 0.30 21.80 14.98
CA TYR A 409 1.22 22.91 15.23
C TYR A 409 2.07 22.72 16.49
N GLY A 410 3.38 22.94 16.36
CA GLY A 410 4.37 22.90 17.44
C GLY A 410 4.73 21.49 17.91
N THR A 411 4.17 20.44 17.30
CA THR A 411 4.35 19.07 17.78
C THR A 411 5.78 18.60 17.60
N ILE A 412 6.43 18.92 16.48
CA ILE A 412 7.82 18.51 16.25
C ILE A 412 8.79 19.17 17.24
N VAL A 413 8.52 20.42 17.62
CA VAL A 413 9.30 21.16 18.63
C VAL A 413 9.15 20.48 19.98
N LYS A 414 7.89 20.22 20.39
CA LYS A 414 7.59 19.47 21.60
C LYS A 414 8.26 18.08 21.59
N TRP A 415 8.19 17.36 20.48
CA TRP A 415 8.80 16.03 20.33
C TRP A 415 10.33 16.08 20.43
N ALA A 416 10.97 17.11 19.89
CA ALA A 416 12.41 17.29 19.98
C ALA A 416 12.87 17.72 21.39
N GLU A 417 12.03 18.42 22.14
CA GLU A 417 12.37 19.02 23.44
C GLU A 417 11.99 18.19 24.66
N GLN A 418 10.95 17.36 24.57
CA GLN A 418 10.51 16.53 25.69
C GLN A 418 11.52 15.41 26.05
N ALA A 419 11.37 14.85 27.25
CA ALA A 419 12.13 13.70 27.73
C ALA A 419 11.18 12.52 28.06
N PRO A 420 11.33 11.35 27.40
CA PRO A 420 12.23 11.06 26.29
C PRO A 420 11.79 11.72 24.96
N SER A 421 12.75 12.18 24.16
CA SER A 421 12.47 12.83 22.87
C SER A 421 11.80 11.89 21.85
N LEU A 422 10.95 12.40 20.98
CA LEU A 422 10.38 11.66 19.85
C LEU A 422 10.93 12.16 18.50
N ALA A 423 11.61 13.30 18.48
CA ALA A 423 12.27 13.83 17.29
C ALA A 423 13.73 14.18 17.55
N ASN A 424 14.48 14.31 16.46
CA ASN A 424 15.83 14.84 16.47
C ASN A 424 15.81 16.36 16.69
N LYS A 425 16.93 16.91 17.17
CA LYS A 425 17.11 18.36 17.36
C LYS A 425 17.29 19.14 16.04
N ASP A 426 17.10 18.48 14.90
CA ASP A 426 16.95 19.12 13.60
C ASP A 426 15.52 19.66 13.36
N TYR A 427 14.57 19.31 14.24
CA TYR A 427 13.17 19.73 14.17
C TYR A 427 12.47 19.36 12.86
N ILE A 428 12.95 18.30 12.19
CA ILE A 428 12.39 17.75 10.96
C ILE A 428 12.12 16.26 11.14
N HIS A 429 13.10 15.50 11.64
CA HIS A 429 13.05 14.05 11.61
C HIS A 429 12.61 13.45 12.96
N PRO A 430 11.53 12.64 13.00
CA PRO A 430 11.25 11.75 14.12
C PRO A 430 12.43 10.80 14.34
N ASN A 431 12.80 10.58 15.60
CA ASN A 431 13.73 9.50 15.95
C ASN A 431 12.97 8.16 15.97
N GLN A 432 13.65 7.05 16.27
CA GLN A 432 13.03 5.71 16.29
C GLN A 432 11.75 5.65 17.14
N ARG A 433 11.69 6.34 18.29
CA ARG A 433 10.49 6.36 19.14
C ARG A 433 9.35 7.14 18.50
N GLY A 434 9.64 8.30 17.90
CA GLY A 434 8.63 9.09 17.19
C GLY A 434 8.12 8.40 15.93
N ALA A 435 9.01 7.77 15.16
CA ALA A 435 8.63 6.98 14.00
C ALA A 435 7.73 5.79 14.36
N GLU A 436 7.96 5.15 15.52
CA GLU A 436 7.05 4.13 16.06
C GLU A 436 5.67 4.72 16.39
N VAL A 437 5.60 5.91 17.01
CA VAL A 437 4.32 6.62 17.24
C VAL A 437 3.58 6.89 15.93
N LEU A 438 4.27 7.43 14.91
CA LEU A 438 3.65 7.71 13.61
C LEU A 438 3.16 6.42 12.92
N GLY A 439 3.96 5.35 12.94
CA GLY A 439 3.56 4.05 12.40
C GLY A 439 2.34 3.46 13.10
N ASN A 440 2.23 3.65 14.42
CA ASN A 440 1.05 3.24 15.21
C ASN A 440 -0.20 4.06 14.85
N LEU A 441 -0.08 5.39 14.73
CA LEU A 441 -1.18 6.28 14.34
C LEU A 441 -1.71 5.94 12.95
N PHE A 442 -0.80 5.71 12.00
CA PHE A 442 -1.20 5.29 10.66
C PHE A 442 -1.87 3.92 10.66
N PHE A 443 -1.30 2.93 11.37
CA PHE A 443 -1.92 1.60 11.51
C PHE A 443 -3.34 1.68 12.09
N GLN A 444 -3.56 2.47 13.14
CA GLN A 444 -4.90 2.64 13.73
C GLN A 444 -5.88 3.23 12.71
N SER A 445 -5.45 4.22 11.93
CA SER A 445 -6.26 4.84 10.88
C SER A 445 -6.59 3.87 9.75
N PHE A 446 -5.62 3.03 9.39
CA PHE A 446 -5.78 1.96 8.41
C PHE A 446 -6.78 0.90 8.88
N ILE A 447 -6.74 0.49 10.15
CA ILE A 447 -7.69 -0.48 10.71
C ILE A 447 -9.10 0.10 10.79
N LYS A 448 -9.27 1.37 11.16
CA LYS A 448 -10.58 2.04 11.11
C LYS A 448 -11.18 1.99 9.69
N ASP A 449 -10.34 2.15 8.66
CA ASP A 449 -10.81 2.05 7.29
C ASP A 449 -11.16 0.62 6.88
N TYR A 450 -10.36 -0.36 7.32
CA TYR A 450 -10.64 -1.78 7.17
C TYR A 450 -11.97 -2.21 7.83
N GLU A 451 -12.27 -1.71 9.02
CA GLU A 451 -13.51 -2.01 9.75
C GLU A 451 -14.76 -1.55 8.97
N LYS A 452 -14.68 -0.44 8.23
CA LYS A 452 -15.76 -0.01 7.33
C LYS A 452 -16.03 -1.03 6.21
N ALA A 453 -14.98 -1.67 5.70
CA ALA A 453 -15.12 -2.69 4.67
C ALA A 453 -15.74 -3.98 5.20
N GLN A 454 -15.65 -4.28 6.51
CA GLN A 454 -16.35 -5.42 7.11
C GLN A 454 -17.88 -5.25 7.11
N LEU A 455 -18.36 -4.01 7.16
CA LEU A 455 -19.78 -3.68 7.02
C LEU A 455 -20.28 -3.88 5.57
N TYR A 456 -19.35 -3.97 4.61
CA TYR A 456 -19.58 -4.30 3.21
C TYR A 456 -19.13 -5.74 2.93
N VAL A 457 -19.85 -6.72 3.50
CA VAL A 457 -19.64 -8.14 3.16
C VAL A 457 -19.78 -8.28 1.64
N PRO A 458 -18.73 -8.70 0.90
CA PRO A 458 -18.85 -8.92 -0.53
C PRO A 458 -19.94 -9.95 -0.76
N GLU A 459 -20.89 -9.65 -1.65
CA GLU A 459 -22.08 -10.46 -1.91
C GLU A 459 -21.75 -11.92 -2.27
N GLU A 460 -20.56 -12.16 -2.85
CA GLU A 460 -19.99 -13.48 -3.15
C GLU A 460 -19.77 -14.39 -1.92
N GLN A 461 -19.81 -13.85 -0.69
CA GLN A 461 -19.67 -14.63 0.54
C GLN A 461 -20.96 -14.72 1.37
N CYS A 462 -22.04 -14.02 0.97
CA CYS A 462 -23.34 -14.12 1.64
C CYS A 462 -24.11 -15.36 1.22
N PHE A 463 -23.90 -15.86 0.01
CA PHE A 463 -24.61 -17.01 -0.53
C PHE A 463 -23.66 -18.20 -0.72
N GLU A 464 -24.09 -19.40 -0.33
CA GLU A 464 -23.33 -20.63 -0.48
C GLU A 464 -24.20 -21.72 -1.08
N ALA A 465 -23.73 -22.36 -2.16
CA ALA A 465 -24.41 -23.52 -2.71
C ALA A 465 -24.24 -24.70 -1.75
N THR A 466 -25.32 -25.43 -1.49
CA THR A 466 -25.28 -26.63 -0.65
C THR A 466 -25.18 -27.90 -1.50
N ALA A 467 -24.99 -29.05 -0.84
CA ALA A 467 -25.02 -30.36 -1.49
C ALA A 467 -26.37 -30.68 -2.18
N TYR A 468 -27.46 -30.00 -1.79
CA TYR A 468 -28.81 -30.24 -2.30
C TYR A 468 -29.22 -29.31 -3.45
N GLN A 469 -28.26 -28.62 -4.07
CA GLN A 469 -28.50 -27.62 -5.12
C GLN A 469 -29.39 -26.44 -4.65
N THR A 470 -29.44 -26.22 -3.33
CA THR A 470 -30.04 -25.03 -2.71
C THR A 470 -28.94 -23.98 -2.49
N ILE A 471 -29.36 -22.77 -2.15
CA ILE A 471 -28.48 -21.62 -1.89
C ILE A 471 -28.75 -21.11 -0.49
N PHE A 472 -27.79 -21.25 0.42
CA PHE A 472 -27.88 -20.74 1.78
C PHE A 472 -27.45 -19.27 1.84
N ASP A 473 -28.34 -18.41 2.30
CA ASP A 473 -28.09 -17.00 2.59
C ASP A 473 -27.63 -16.83 4.04
N LYS A 474 -26.32 -16.66 4.23
CA LYS A 474 -25.66 -16.48 5.53
C LYS A 474 -26.11 -15.22 6.26
N LYS A 475 -26.64 -14.21 5.54
CA LYS A 475 -27.07 -12.94 6.11
C LYS A 475 -28.45 -13.05 6.74
N THR A 476 -29.38 -13.74 6.08
CA THR A 476 -30.77 -13.87 6.54
C THR A 476 -31.05 -15.19 7.27
N GLY A 477 -30.16 -16.18 7.12
CA GLY A 477 -30.40 -17.55 7.58
C GLY A 477 -31.46 -18.28 6.74
N LEU A 478 -31.84 -17.72 5.60
CA LEU A 478 -32.74 -18.34 4.65
C LEU A 478 -31.97 -19.28 3.73
N GLU A 479 -32.64 -20.31 3.27
CA GLU A 479 -32.17 -21.15 2.21
C GLU A 479 -33.15 -21.10 1.04
N TRP A 480 -32.60 -21.00 -0.17
CA TRP A 480 -33.34 -20.77 -1.40
C TRP A 480 -33.23 -21.98 -2.32
N TYR A 481 -34.32 -22.31 -2.99
CA TYR A 481 -34.33 -23.28 -4.08
C TYR A 481 -34.98 -22.68 -5.32
N ILE A 482 -34.34 -22.85 -6.46
CA ILE A 482 -34.78 -22.26 -7.74
C ILE A 482 -35.41 -23.38 -8.58
N ALA A 483 -36.62 -23.14 -9.06
CA ALA A 483 -37.28 -24.04 -10.02
C ALA A 483 -36.47 -24.18 -11.31
N GLU A 484 -36.87 -25.11 -12.16
CA GLU A 484 -36.35 -25.19 -13.53
C GLU A 484 -36.65 -23.90 -14.31
N ASP A 485 -35.89 -23.64 -15.36
CA ASP A 485 -36.04 -22.47 -16.23
C ASP A 485 -37.31 -22.55 -17.09
N LYS A 486 -38.46 -22.45 -16.42
CA LYS A 486 -39.80 -22.59 -16.98
C LYS A 486 -40.71 -21.52 -16.43
N ASN A 487 -41.49 -20.91 -17.31
CA ASN A 487 -42.55 -20.00 -16.88
C ASN A 487 -43.66 -20.80 -16.19
N MET A 488 -44.10 -20.33 -15.02
CA MET A 488 -45.16 -20.95 -14.23
C MET A 488 -46.30 -19.96 -14.00
N THR A 489 -47.55 -20.43 -13.98
CA THR A 489 -48.64 -19.64 -13.40
C THR A 489 -48.42 -19.50 -11.90
N TRP A 490 -49.13 -18.58 -11.25
CA TRP A 490 -49.01 -18.45 -9.79
C TRP A 490 -49.44 -19.74 -9.07
N ASN A 491 -50.51 -20.38 -9.54
CA ASN A 491 -50.98 -21.66 -8.98
C ASN A 491 -49.96 -22.78 -9.22
N ASP A 492 -49.32 -22.84 -10.39
CA ASP A 492 -48.25 -23.82 -10.65
C ASP A 492 -47.07 -23.61 -9.70
N ALA A 493 -46.69 -22.35 -9.43
CA ALA A 493 -45.61 -22.02 -8.50
C ALA A 493 -45.96 -22.46 -7.07
N VAL A 494 -47.18 -22.18 -6.60
CA VAL A 494 -47.67 -22.60 -5.28
C VAL A 494 -47.69 -24.13 -5.16
N ASN A 495 -48.20 -24.82 -6.17
CA ASN A 495 -48.24 -26.28 -6.21
C ASN A 495 -46.83 -26.89 -6.23
N TRP A 496 -45.95 -26.32 -7.05
CA TRP A 496 -44.55 -26.76 -7.14
C TRP A 496 -43.83 -26.63 -5.80
N VAL A 497 -43.95 -25.48 -5.11
CA VAL A 497 -43.34 -25.31 -3.79
C VAL A 497 -43.90 -26.31 -2.78
N SER A 498 -45.22 -26.53 -2.80
CA SER A 498 -45.89 -27.43 -1.86
C SER A 498 -45.54 -28.90 -2.11
N SER A 499 -45.06 -29.25 -3.31
CA SER A 499 -44.61 -30.60 -3.65
C SER A 499 -43.10 -30.81 -3.48
N LEU A 500 -42.34 -29.81 -3.00
CA LEU A 500 -40.90 -29.97 -2.79
C LEU A 500 -40.59 -30.86 -1.59
N ASP A 501 -39.96 -31.99 -1.86
CA ASP A 501 -39.36 -32.88 -0.86
C ASP A 501 -37.83 -32.90 -1.01
N ILE A 502 -37.20 -31.80 -0.61
CA ILE A 502 -35.74 -31.62 -0.67
C ILE A 502 -35.23 -31.41 0.75
N ASP A 503 -34.30 -32.27 1.16
CA ASP A 503 -33.64 -32.25 2.48
C ASP A 503 -34.65 -32.20 3.65
N ASN A 504 -35.74 -32.97 3.55
CA ASN A 504 -36.83 -33.02 4.54
C ASN A 504 -37.32 -31.62 4.99
N GLY A 505 -37.26 -30.63 4.09
CA GLY A 505 -37.49 -29.22 4.39
C GLY A 505 -38.94 -28.79 4.30
N THR A 506 -39.36 -27.91 5.21
CA THR A 506 -40.64 -27.18 5.06
C THR A 506 -40.44 -25.97 4.14
N TRP A 507 -40.59 -26.18 2.84
CA TRP A 507 -40.46 -25.15 1.82
C TRP A 507 -41.71 -24.28 1.70
N SER A 508 -41.52 -22.99 1.40
CA SER A 508 -42.62 -22.04 1.24
C SER A 508 -42.34 -21.04 0.13
N MET A 509 -43.41 -20.47 -0.44
CA MET A 509 -43.28 -19.37 -1.39
C MET A 509 -42.65 -18.17 -0.68
N PRO A 510 -41.66 -17.49 -1.29
CA PRO A 510 -41.03 -16.34 -0.68
C PRO A 510 -41.98 -15.14 -0.65
N THR A 511 -41.89 -14.35 0.42
CA THR A 511 -42.56 -13.06 0.51
C THR A 511 -41.90 -12.04 -0.43
N THR A 512 -42.66 -11.01 -0.80
CA THR A 512 -42.14 -9.90 -1.61
C THR A 512 -40.91 -9.25 -0.96
N ALA A 513 -40.93 -9.08 0.37
CA ALA A 513 -39.81 -8.51 1.11
C ALA A 513 -38.55 -9.39 1.06
N GLN A 514 -38.70 -10.71 1.05
CA GLN A 514 -37.57 -11.63 0.91
C GLN A 514 -36.98 -11.58 -0.51
N VAL A 515 -37.81 -11.58 -1.55
CA VAL A 515 -37.34 -11.52 -2.93
C VAL A 515 -36.66 -10.18 -3.24
N LEU A 516 -37.21 -9.06 -2.76
CA LEU A 516 -36.59 -7.73 -2.94
C LEU A 516 -35.22 -7.61 -2.27
N LYS A 517 -34.95 -8.37 -1.19
CA LYS A 517 -33.63 -8.41 -0.56
C LYS A 517 -32.57 -9.13 -1.40
N LEU A 518 -32.97 -9.93 -2.39
CA LEU A 518 -32.04 -10.54 -3.35
C LEU A 518 -31.55 -9.55 -4.42
N TYR A 519 -32.25 -8.42 -4.60
CA TYR A 519 -31.94 -7.44 -5.64
C TYR A 519 -30.59 -6.74 -5.36
N ASP A 520 -29.67 -6.87 -6.30
CA ASP A 520 -28.40 -6.15 -6.38
C ASP A 520 -28.17 -5.60 -7.77
N LYS A 521 -28.23 -4.28 -7.89
CA LYS A 521 -28.01 -3.53 -9.13
C LYS A 521 -26.64 -3.81 -9.79
N ASN A 522 -25.65 -4.27 -9.02
CA ASN A 522 -24.28 -4.48 -9.50
C ASN A 522 -24.03 -5.93 -9.97
N SER A 523 -24.93 -6.86 -9.66
CA SER A 523 -24.82 -8.26 -10.03
C SER A 523 -25.82 -8.62 -11.14
N SER A 524 -25.64 -9.77 -11.76
CA SER A 524 -26.62 -10.34 -12.69
C SER A 524 -26.54 -11.85 -12.66
N ALA A 525 -27.69 -12.50 -12.74
CA ALA A 525 -27.81 -13.95 -12.82
C ALA A 525 -28.78 -14.37 -13.92
N GLY A 526 -28.55 -15.54 -14.49
CA GLY A 526 -29.33 -16.09 -15.57
C GLY A 526 -28.99 -15.50 -16.93
N ILE A 527 -29.61 -16.08 -17.94
CA ILE A 527 -29.54 -15.62 -19.32
C ILE A 527 -30.44 -14.39 -19.51
N GLY A 528 -31.50 -14.23 -18.72
CA GLY A 528 -32.48 -13.14 -18.88
C GLY A 528 -33.35 -13.28 -20.13
N TYR A 529 -34.22 -12.31 -20.37
CA TYR A 529 -35.10 -12.29 -21.54
C TYR A 529 -34.85 -11.08 -22.42
N GLU A 530 -35.27 -11.18 -23.68
CA GLU A 530 -35.08 -10.12 -24.66
C GLU A 530 -36.43 -9.54 -25.09
N ARG A 531 -36.50 -8.20 -25.19
CA ARG A 531 -37.64 -7.47 -25.73
C ARG A 531 -37.15 -6.20 -26.40
N GLU A 532 -37.62 -5.94 -27.61
CA GLU A 532 -37.30 -4.71 -28.38
C GLU A 532 -35.78 -4.48 -28.51
N GLY A 533 -35.01 -5.56 -28.69
CA GLY A 533 -33.54 -5.51 -28.82
C GLY A 533 -32.79 -5.21 -27.52
N LYS A 534 -33.48 -5.16 -26.38
CA LYS A 534 -32.87 -5.00 -25.04
C LYS A 534 -32.98 -6.30 -24.25
N LYS A 535 -31.88 -6.65 -23.60
CA LYS A 535 -31.75 -7.83 -22.73
C LYS A 535 -31.92 -7.45 -21.27
N TYR A 536 -32.79 -8.17 -20.58
CA TYR A 536 -33.19 -7.92 -19.21
C TYR A 536 -32.85 -9.14 -18.36
N THR A 537 -31.75 -9.05 -17.60
CA THR A 537 -31.29 -10.08 -16.67
C THR A 537 -31.80 -9.80 -15.25
N ALA A 538 -31.92 -10.84 -14.42
CA ALA A 538 -32.19 -10.64 -13.00
C ALA A 538 -30.96 -10.01 -12.33
N LYS A 539 -31.12 -8.84 -11.71
CA LYS A 539 -30.08 -8.15 -10.95
C LYS A 539 -30.00 -8.73 -9.54
N ILE A 540 -29.44 -9.93 -9.45
CA ILE A 540 -29.23 -10.71 -8.22
C ILE A 540 -27.86 -11.41 -8.29
N ASN A 541 -27.42 -11.98 -7.17
CA ASN A 541 -26.14 -12.69 -7.11
C ASN A 541 -26.03 -13.83 -8.14
N HIS A 542 -24.87 -13.94 -8.81
CA HIS A 542 -24.63 -14.89 -9.91
C HIS A 542 -24.89 -16.37 -9.54
N ILE A 543 -24.82 -16.74 -8.27
CA ILE A 543 -25.11 -18.11 -7.82
C ILE A 543 -26.56 -18.54 -8.12
N PHE A 544 -27.47 -17.58 -8.30
CA PHE A 544 -28.85 -17.82 -8.73
C PHE A 544 -28.99 -18.07 -10.24
N ASN A 545 -27.92 -18.46 -10.95
CA ASN A 545 -27.90 -18.59 -12.42
C ASN A 545 -28.97 -19.54 -12.99
N LYS A 546 -29.44 -20.51 -12.18
CA LYS A 546 -30.53 -21.44 -12.54
C LYS A 546 -31.84 -20.71 -12.88
N ILE A 547 -31.99 -19.44 -12.50
CA ILE A 547 -33.13 -18.60 -12.89
C ILE A 547 -33.28 -18.47 -14.42
N GLY A 548 -32.19 -18.71 -15.17
CA GLY A 548 -32.22 -18.87 -16.62
C GLY A 548 -32.75 -17.63 -17.33
N HIS A 549 -33.80 -17.78 -18.15
CA HIS A 549 -34.42 -16.65 -18.86
C HIS A 549 -35.34 -15.79 -17.97
N GLY A 550 -35.43 -16.10 -16.67
CA GLY A 550 -36.27 -15.40 -15.71
C GLY A 550 -35.75 -14.01 -15.36
N ALA A 551 -36.67 -13.05 -15.33
CA ALA A 551 -36.44 -11.71 -14.76
C ALA A 551 -37.47 -11.34 -13.69
N TRP A 552 -38.49 -12.16 -13.49
CA TRP A 552 -39.48 -12.01 -12.43
C TRP A 552 -39.55 -13.24 -11.55
N VAL A 553 -39.98 -13.06 -10.31
CA VAL A 553 -40.22 -14.14 -9.35
C VAL A 553 -41.59 -13.96 -8.71
N TRP A 554 -42.37 -15.05 -8.66
CA TRP A 554 -43.64 -15.08 -7.94
C TRP A 554 -43.43 -14.97 -6.43
N THR A 555 -44.37 -14.30 -5.75
CA THR A 555 -44.35 -14.14 -4.29
C THR A 555 -45.58 -14.75 -3.65
N LYS A 556 -45.50 -14.99 -2.33
CA LYS A 556 -46.57 -15.61 -1.55
C LYS A 556 -47.83 -14.75 -1.47
N GLU A 557 -47.67 -13.44 -1.54
CA GLU A 557 -48.78 -12.51 -1.35
C GLU A 557 -49.78 -12.56 -2.51
N ASP A 558 -50.98 -13.05 -2.18
CA ASP A 558 -52.16 -13.05 -3.04
C ASP A 558 -52.90 -11.71 -2.93
N ILE A 559 -53.42 -11.20 -4.05
CA ILE A 559 -54.19 -9.94 -4.09
C ILE A 559 -55.68 -10.23 -4.18
N ASN A 560 -56.10 -11.03 -5.16
CA ASN A 560 -57.49 -11.39 -5.42
C ASN A 560 -57.58 -12.68 -6.26
N ALA A 561 -58.79 -13.05 -6.72
CA ALA A 561 -59.00 -14.28 -7.49
C ALA A 561 -58.17 -14.36 -8.80
N GLU A 562 -57.82 -13.22 -9.39
CA GLU A 562 -57.15 -13.13 -10.70
C GLU A 562 -55.70 -12.65 -10.62
N GLU A 563 -55.29 -11.97 -9.55
CA GLU A 563 -54.02 -11.26 -9.45
C GLU A 563 -53.21 -11.66 -8.22
N ALA A 564 -51.88 -11.71 -8.39
CA ALA A 564 -50.92 -11.93 -7.32
C ALA A 564 -49.67 -11.05 -7.51
N TYR A 565 -48.85 -10.92 -6.47
CA TYR A 565 -47.60 -10.16 -6.57
C TYR A 565 -46.46 -10.99 -7.19
N SER A 566 -45.70 -10.34 -8.07
CA SER A 566 -44.39 -10.77 -8.52
C SER A 566 -43.36 -9.66 -8.29
N VAL A 567 -42.07 -9.98 -8.32
CA VAL A 567 -40.99 -9.00 -8.24
C VAL A 567 -40.21 -9.01 -9.55
N ASN A 568 -40.10 -7.85 -10.19
CA ASN A 568 -39.17 -7.60 -11.31
C ASN A 568 -37.76 -7.45 -10.74
N LEU A 569 -36.92 -8.46 -10.92
CA LEU A 569 -35.54 -8.44 -10.47
C LEU A 569 -34.60 -7.70 -11.43
N SER A 570 -35.01 -7.34 -12.64
CA SER A 570 -34.21 -6.45 -13.49
C SER A 570 -34.20 -5.01 -12.96
N GLU A 571 -35.28 -4.60 -12.29
CA GLU A 571 -35.48 -3.21 -11.84
C GLU A 571 -35.66 -3.08 -10.32
N GLY A 572 -35.85 -4.18 -9.59
CA GLY A 572 -36.03 -4.18 -8.13
C GLY A 572 -37.42 -3.71 -7.71
N LEU A 573 -38.45 -4.01 -8.51
CA LEU A 573 -39.81 -3.48 -8.33
C LEU A 573 -40.82 -4.58 -8.02
N LYS A 574 -41.75 -4.29 -7.09
CA LYS A 574 -42.95 -5.11 -6.87
C LYS A 574 -43.98 -4.83 -7.96
N ILE A 575 -44.50 -5.88 -8.59
CA ILE A 575 -45.42 -5.82 -9.73
C ILE A 575 -46.69 -6.61 -9.40
N VAL A 576 -47.85 -6.10 -9.82
CA VAL A 576 -49.12 -6.85 -9.84
C VAL A 576 -49.17 -7.65 -11.13
N SER A 577 -49.39 -8.96 -11.04
CA SER A 577 -49.36 -9.88 -12.19
C SER A 577 -50.58 -10.79 -12.20
N GLN A 578 -51.07 -11.09 -13.40
CA GLN A 578 -52.23 -11.95 -13.62
C GLN A 578 -51.86 -13.41 -13.37
N LYS A 579 -52.55 -14.10 -12.45
CA LYS A 579 -52.21 -15.46 -12.00
C LYS A 579 -52.16 -16.47 -13.14
N ASN A 580 -53.11 -16.36 -14.08
CA ASN A 580 -53.34 -17.33 -15.15
C ASN A 580 -52.76 -16.90 -16.51
N LYS A 581 -52.15 -15.71 -16.61
CA LYS A 581 -51.56 -15.19 -17.86
C LYS A 581 -50.10 -14.83 -17.68
N ILE A 582 -49.24 -15.59 -18.35
CA ILE A 582 -47.80 -15.40 -18.31
C ILE A 582 -47.41 -14.38 -19.39
N HIS A 583 -47.42 -13.09 -19.02
CA HIS A 583 -46.99 -12.00 -19.91
C HIS A 583 -45.47 -11.78 -19.90
N TYR A 584 -44.81 -12.20 -18.83
CA TYR A 584 -43.39 -12.04 -18.58
C TYR A 584 -42.78 -13.35 -18.10
N PRO A 585 -41.45 -13.55 -18.23
CA PRO A 585 -40.77 -14.74 -17.74
C PRO A 585 -40.67 -14.74 -16.20
N ILE A 586 -41.76 -15.14 -15.55
CA ILE A 586 -41.88 -15.27 -14.11
C ILE A 586 -41.46 -16.68 -13.69
N ARG A 587 -40.51 -16.78 -12.75
CA ARG A 587 -40.00 -18.03 -12.16
C ARG A 587 -40.59 -18.29 -10.78
N ALA A 588 -40.56 -19.54 -10.36
CA ALA A 588 -40.85 -19.94 -8.99
C ALA A 588 -39.54 -20.13 -8.21
N LEU A 589 -39.46 -19.53 -7.04
CA LEU A 589 -38.44 -19.81 -6.03
C LEU A 589 -39.14 -20.34 -4.79
N ALA A 590 -38.46 -21.21 -4.05
CA ALA A 590 -38.88 -21.65 -2.74
C ALA A 590 -37.88 -21.16 -1.69
N VAL A 591 -38.36 -20.91 -0.48
CA VAL A 591 -37.53 -20.49 0.64
C VAL A 591 -37.92 -21.23 1.92
N ARG A 592 -36.92 -21.55 2.75
CA ARG A 592 -37.08 -22.02 4.13
C ARG A 592 -36.11 -21.32 5.07
N GLN A 593 -36.41 -21.32 6.37
CA GLN A 593 -35.50 -20.82 7.40
C GLN A 593 -34.64 -21.96 7.93
N ILE A 594 -33.32 -21.78 8.00
CA ILE A 594 -32.41 -22.72 8.66
C ILE A 594 -31.92 -22.11 9.98
N ASN A 595 -32.13 -22.82 11.08
CA ASN A 595 -31.53 -22.47 12.36
C ASN A 595 -30.05 -22.88 12.37
N LYS A 596 -29.17 -21.96 12.79
CA LYS A 596 -27.69 -22.07 12.81
C LYS A 596 -27.10 -23.34 13.45
N GLN A 597 -27.88 -24.17 14.14
CA GLN A 597 -27.41 -25.38 14.82
C GLN A 597 -27.34 -26.63 13.93
N LYS A 598 -27.75 -26.55 12.65
CA LYS A 598 -27.77 -27.69 11.71
C LYS A 598 -26.75 -27.63 10.56
N LEU A 599 -25.83 -26.65 10.57
CA LEU A 599 -24.77 -26.51 9.55
C LEU A 599 -23.43 -26.97 10.07
#